data_AF-A0A9E0TZN8-F1
#
_entry.id   AF-A0A9E0TZN8-F1
#
_cell.length_a   1.000
_cell.length_b   1.000
_cell.length_c   1.000
_cell.angle_alpha   90.00
_cell.angle_beta   90.00
_cell.angle_gamma   90.00
#
_symmetry.space_group_name_H-M   'P 1'
#
loop_
_entity.id
_entity.type
_entity.pdbx_description
1 polymer ?
#
loop_
_entity_poly.entity_id
_entity_poly.type
_entity_poly.pdbx_seq_one_letter_code
_entity_poly.pdbx_strand_id
1 'polypeptide(L)'
;MICRNEAITNLRRAIEFYQGLGFEYLPVKNISRAGLAVEKVSEAPVPYSESGVTDVDISNKDEALKRLREEIGDCQRCKLSKGRKNIVF
;
A
#
# COMPACT_ATOMS: atom_id res chain seq x y z
N MET A 1 -28.53 15.35 11.02
CA MET A 1 -28.98 14.50 9.89
C MET A 1 -28.07 14.86 8.73
N ILE A 2 -27.11 14.01 8.37
CA ILE A 2 -26.13 14.34 7.31
C ILE A 2 -26.85 14.25 5.97
N CYS A 3 -26.84 15.33 5.19
CA CYS A 3 -27.42 15.33 3.86
C CYS A 3 -26.61 14.38 2.95
N ARG A 4 -27.30 13.58 2.13
CA ARG A 4 -26.67 12.58 1.25
C ARG A 4 -25.51 13.16 0.43
N ASN A 5 -25.67 14.38 -0.09
CA ASN A 5 -24.65 15.05 -0.90
C ASN A 5 -23.40 15.43 -0.09
N GLU A 6 -23.58 15.80 1.17
CA GLU A 6 -22.48 16.09 2.08
C GLU A 6 -21.69 14.81 2.41
N ALA A 7 -22.39 13.70 2.66
CA ALA A 7 -21.77 12.40 2.88
C ALA A 7 -20.94 11.94 1.67
N ILE A 8 -21.47 12.10 0.45
CA ILE A 8 -20.75 11.77 -0.80
C ILE A 8 -19.51 12.65 -0.96
N THR A 9 -19.63 13.96 -0.68
CA THR A 9 -18.51 14.90 -0.79
C THR A 9 -17.38 14.55 0.17
N ASN A 10 -17.72 14.20 1.41
CA ASN A 10 -16.76 13.78 2.42
C ASN A 10 -16.07 12.46 2.03
N LEU A 11 -16.83 11.51 1.47
CA LEU A 11 -16.28 10.24 1.02
C LEU A 11 -15.31 10.43 -0.17
N ARG A 12 -15.66 11.30 -1.12
CA ARG A 12 -14.76 11.67 -2.23
C ARG A 12 -13.45 12.28 -1.74
N ARG A 13 -13.51 13.23 -0.81
CA ARG A 13 -12.30 13.84 -0.21
C ARG A 13 -11.41 12.81 0.48
N ALA A 14 -12.01 11.85 1.18
CA ALA A 14 -11.26 10.78 1.81
C ALA A 14 -10.52 9.92 0.77
N ILE A 15 -11.20 9.53 -0.32
CA ILE A 15 -10.58 8.77 -1.41
C ILE A 15 -9.39 9.51 -2.01
N GLU A 16 -9.57 10.77 -2.38
CA GLU A 16 -8.52 11.60 -2.98
C GLU A 16 -7.30 11.74 -2.04
N PHE A 17 -7.56 11.89 -0.74
CA PHE A 17 -6.51 11.94 0.28
C PHE A 17 -5.68 10.64 0.33
N TYR A 18 -6.33 9.47 0.37
CA TYR A 18 -5.60 8.20 0.41
C TYR A 18 -4.85 7.90 -0.89
N GLN A 19 -5.40 8.29 -2.04
CA GLN A 19 -4.70 8.21 -3.33
C GLN A 19 -3.44 9.07 -3.33
N GLY A 20 -3.50 10.30 -2.79
CA GLY A 20 -2.33 11.16 -2.64
C GLY A 20 -1.23 10.62 -1.72
N LEU A 21 -1.58 9.71 -0.80
CA LEU A 21 -0.62 8.98 0.04
C LEU A 21 -0.01 7.75 -0.65
N GLY A 22 -0.45 7.41 -1.87
CA GLY A 22 0.02 6.26 -2.62
C GLY A 22 -0.73 4.96 -2.33
N PHE A 23 -1.89 5.02 -1.69
CA PHE A 23 -2.75 3.85 -1.56
C PHE A 23 -3.54 3.63 -2.85
N GLU A 24 -3.37 2.45 -3.46
CA GLU A 24 -4.15 2.03 -4.64
C GLU A 24 -5.62 1.75 -4.28
N TYR A 25 -5.86 1.24 -3.06
CA TYR A 25 -7.19 0.94 -2.53
C TYR A 25 -7.36 1.48 -1.11
N LEU A 26 -8.60 1.82 -0.76
CA LEU A 26 -8.92 2.26 0.60
C LEU A 26 -8.78 1.10 1.60
N PRO A 27 -8.06 1.29 2.72
CA PRO A 27 -7.99 0.30 3.79
C PRO A 27 -9.27 0.33 4.63
N VAL A 28 -10.39 -0.04 4.01
CA VAL A 28 -11.67 -0.22 4.71
C VAL A 28 -11.69 -1.60 5.34
N LYS A 29 -11.91 -1.66 6.66
CA LYS A 29 -12.24 -2.92 7.31
C LYS A 29 -13.63 -3.31 6.81
N ASN A 30 -13.76 -4.50 6.24
CA ASN A 30 -15.05 -5.11 5.99
C ASN A 30 -15.69 -5.41 7.35
N ILE A 31 -16.32 -4.39 7.94
CA ILE A 31 -17.32 -4.59 8.97
C ILE A 31 -18.52 -5.12 8.19
N SER A 32 -18.47 -6.40 7.85
CA SER A 32 -19.62 -7.14 7.37
C SER A 32 -20.73 -6.80 8.34
N ARG A 33 -21.78 -6.11 7.86
CA ARG A 33 -23.05 -6.06 8.59
C ARG A 33 -23.42 -7.51 8.82
N ALA A 34 -23.16 -8.00 10.02
CA ALA A 34 -23.64 -9.29 10.47
C ALA A 34 -25.17 -9.23 10.31
N GLY A 35 -25.70 -9.82 9.24
CA GLY A 35 -27.14 -9.83 8.98
C GLY A 35 -27.63 -9.93 7.55
N LEU A 36 -26.78 -9.96 6.51
CA LEU A 36 -27.25 -10.34 5.15
C LEU A 36 -26.30 -11.37 4.55
N ALA A 37 -26.76 -12.62 4.60
CA ALA A 37 -26.08 -13.78 4.05
C ALA A 37 -25.88 -13.63 2.54
N VAL A 38 -24.64 -13.74 2.09
CA VAL A 38 -24.31 -14.40 0.83
C VAL A 38 -23.20 -15.40 1.15
N GLU A 39 -23.41 -16.61 0.67
CA GLU A 39 -22.81 -17.85 1.14
C GLU A 39 -21.31 -18.00 0.81
N LYS A 40 -20.67 -18.81 1.66
CA LYS A 40 -19.36 -19.46 1.56
C LYS A 40 -18.62 -19.34 0.21
N VAL A 41 -17.43 -18.72 0.27
CA VAL A 41 -16.24 -19.29 -0.38
C VAL A 41 -15.25 -19.64 0.72
N SER A 42 -15.06 -20.93 0.90
CA SER A 42 -13.95 -21.51 1.65
C SER A 42 -12.72 -21.48 0.76
N GLU A 43 -11.73 -20.65 1.07
CA GLU A 43 -10.39 -20.86 0.53
C GLU A 43 -9.33 -20.15 1.38
N ALA A 44 -8.45 -20.99 1.97
CA ALA A 44 -7.00 -20.90 2.17
C ALA A 44 -6.30 -19.53 2.40
N PRO A 45 -5.08 -19.53 2.99
CA PRO A 45 -4.28 -18.31 3.11
C PRO A 45 -4.03 -17.77 1.70
N VAL A 46 -4.55 -16.57 1.43
CA VAL A 46 -4.27 -15.85 0.18
C VAL A 46 -2.75 -15.69 0.06
N PRO A 47 -2.11 -16.28 -0.98
CA PRO A 47 -0.76 -15.93 -1.32
C PRO A 47 -0.81 -14.47 -1.76
N TYR A 48 0.03 -13.64 -1.14
CA TYR A 48 0.31 -12.29 -1.61
C TYR A 48 0.58 -12.38 -3.12
N SER A 49 -0.34 -11.88 -3.93
CA SER A 49 -0.15 -11.83 -5.37
C SER A 49 0.86 -10.72 -5.65
N GLU A 50 2.14 -11.09 -5.75
CA GLU A 50 3.10 -10.34 -6.55
C GLU A 50 2.55 -10.32 -7.98
N SER A 51 1.87 -9.24 -8.35
CA SER A 51 1.44 -9.00 -9.72
C SER A 51 1.91 -7.61 -10.10
N GLY A 52 3.06 -7.59 -10.76
CA GLY A 52 3.66 -6.36 -11.28
C GLY A 52 5.14 -6.43 -11.60
N VAL A 53 5.76 -7.60 -11.82
CA VAL A 53 7.08 -7.62 -12.46
C VAL A 53 7.17 -8.78 -13.44
N THR A 54 7.12 -8.44 -14.74
CA THR A 54 7.58 -9.27 -15.85
C THR A 54 8.98 -9.77 -15.57
N ASP A 55 9.27 -11.05 -15.85
CA ASP A 55 10.58 -11.71 -15.78
C ASP A 55 11.77 -10.73 -15.78
N VAL A 56 12.18 -10.30 -14.59
CA VAL A 56 13.45 -9.61 -14.43
C VAL A 56 14.47 -10.70 -14.35
N ASP A 57 15.26 -10.83 -15.42
CA ASP A 57 16.51 -11.56 -15.44
C ASP A 57 17.27 -11.32 -14.12
N ILE A 58 17.24 -12.32 -13.24
CA ILE A 58 17.75 -12.25 -11.86
C ILE A 58 19.22 -11.84 -11.85
N SER A 59 19.91 -12.09 -12.96
CA SER A 59 21.30 -11.70 -13.26
C SER A 59 21.60 -10.22 -12.99
N ASN A 60 20.60 -9.32 -13.14
CA ASN A 60 20.80 -7.87 -12.99
C ASN A 60 20.11 -7.27 -11.75
N LYS A 61 19.56 -8.11 -10.86
CA LYS A 61 18.84 -7.65 -9.67
C LYS A 61 19.72 -6.78 -8.76
N ASP A 62 20.96 -7.18 -8.55
CA ASP A 62 21.89 -6.44 -7.69
C ASP A 62 22.25 -5.07 -8.27
N GLU A 63 22.43 -4.98 -9.59
CA GLU A 63 22.71 -3.71 -10.25
C GLU A 63 21.50 -2.78 -10.24
N ALA A 64 20.30 -3.31 -10.48
CA ALA A 64 19.05 -2.56 -10.39
C ALA A 64 18.81 -2.03 -8.97
N LEU A 65 19.02 -2.88 -7.94
CA LEU A 65 18.92 -2.48 -6.54
C LEU A 65 19.98 -1.45 -6.15
N LYS A 66 21.21 -1.58 -6.67
CA LYS A 66 22.28 -0.60 -6.45
C LYS A 66 21.90 0.76 -7.03
N ARG A 67 21.41 0.80 -8.27
CA ARG A 67 20.94 2.03 -8.93
C ARG A 67 19.80 2.69 -8.14
N LEU A 68 18.81 1.92 -7.70
CA LEU A 68 17.70 2.42 -6.88
C LEU A 68 18.19 3.00 -5.53
N ARG A 69 19.18 2.36 -4.89
CA ARG A 69 19.77 2.87 -3.64
C ARG A 69 20.51 4.19 -3.85
N GLU A 70 21.22 4.32 -4.97
CA GLU A 70 21.91 5.55 -5.36
C GLU A 70 20.92 6.68 -5.70
N GLU A 71 19.80 6.35 -6.37
CA GLU A 71 18.76 7.31 -6.76
C GLU A 71 17.98 7.85 -5.55
N ILE A 72 17.53 6.97 -4.65
CA ILE A 72 16.70 7.35 -3.49
C ILE A 72 17.57 7.98 -2.39
N GLY A 73 18.81 7.53 -2.24
CA GLY A 73 19.77 8.02 -1.26
C GLY A 73 19.41 7.69 0.20
N ASP A 74 20.15 8.32 1.12
CA ASP A 74 19.97 8.12 2.56
C ASP A 74 18.79 8.95 3.09
N CYS A 75 17.72 8.27 3.52
CA CYS A 75 16.56 8.96 4.09
C CYS A 75 16.91 9.67 5.41
N GLN A 76 16.98 11.00 5.40
CA GLN A 76 17.22 11.82 6.58
C GLN A 76 15.94 12.38 7.23
N ARG A 77 14.76 11.95 6.77
CA ARG A 77 13.47 12.51 7.19
C ARG A 77 13.18 12.32 8.69
N CYS A 78 13.76 11.32 9.33
CA CYS A 78 13.50 10.99 10.74
C CYS A 78 14.77 11.01 11.58
N LYS A 79 14.61 11.17 12.91
CA LYS A 79 15.72 11.27 13.87
C LYS A 79 16.63 10.02 13.92
N LEU A 80 16.16 8.88 13.40
CA LEU A 80 16.93 7.64 13.33
C LEU A 80 18.11 7.72 12.35
N SER A 81 18.09 8.65 11.40
CA SER A 81 19.20 8.86 10.45
C SER A 81 20.53 9.14 11.16
N LYS A 82 20.48 9.80 12.33
CA LYS A 82 21.68 10.22 13.07
C LYS A 82 22.45 9.10 13.76
N GLY A 83 21.79 7.98 14.07
CA GLY A 83 22.37 6.90 14.89
C GLY A 83 22.57 5.59 14.15
N ARG A 84 22.10 5.47 12.91
CA ARG A 84 22.16 4.22 12.16
C ARG A 84 23.52 4.06 11.48
N LYS A 85 24.07 2.85 11.58
CA LYS A 85 25.30 2.45 10.86
C LYS A 85 24.98 1.78 9.51
N ASN A 86 23.83 1.11 9.41
CA ASN A 86 23.38 0.38 8.23
C ASN A 86 21.93 0.74 7.89
N ILE A 87 21.63 0.81 6.60
CA ILE A 87 20.27 0.95 6.06
C ILE A 87 19.91 -0.40 5.47
N VAL A 88 18.87 -1.03 6.02
CA VAL A 88 18.31 -2.26 5.48
C VAL A 88 17.14 -1.83 4.58
N PHE A 89 17.32 -2.04 3.28
CA PHE A 89 16.28 -1.88 2.26
C PHE A 89 15.54 -3.20 2.09
#